data_AF-A0AAV4CQS2-F1
#
_entry.id   AF-A0AAV4CQS2-F1
#
_cell.length_a   1.000
_cell.length_b   1.000
_cell.length_c   1.000
_cell.angle_alpha   90.00
_cell.angle_beta   90.00
_cell.angle_gamma   90.00
#
_symmetry.space_group_name_H-M   'P 1'
#
loop_
_entity.id
_entity.type
_entity.pdbx_description
1 polymer ?
#
loop_
_entity_poly.entity_id
_entity_poly.type
_entity_poly.pdbx_seq_one_letter_code
_entity_poly.pdbx_strand_id
1 'polypeptide(L)'
;MLVLCIESSPTFVLGIESGPILALGFKSSLTLVLGIGSSPMLALCIKSSLTLVLGIESSPTLVLDTKSNPTLVLGIASIALLVLGIENSATLVLGIESNPTLVLDTKSNPTLVLGIASIALLVLGIENSATLVLGIESSPHSS
;
A
#
# COMPACT_ATOMS: atom_id res chain seq x y z
N MET A 1 7.19 5.98 18.72
CA MET A 1 7.55 5.78 17.29
C MET A 1 8.48 4.58 17.22
N LEU A 2 8.22 3.64 16.34
CA LEU A 2 9.08 2.49 16.05
C LEU A 2 9.73 2.69 14.68
N VAL A 3 11.05 2.61 14.62
CA VAL A 3 11.81 2.71 13.36
C VAL A 3 12.66 1.47 13.19
N LEU A 4 12.55 0.82 12.03
CA LEU A 4 13.31 -0.39 11.71
C LEU A 4 13.96 -0.24 10.33
N CYS A 5 15.26 -0.49 10.25
CA CYS A 5 16.01 -0.50 9.00
C CYS A 5 16.65 -1.87 8.81
N ILE A 6 16.25 -2.58 7.75
CA ILE A 6 16.69 -3.93 7.44
C ILE A 6 17.45 -3.92 6.11
N GLU A 7 18.73 -4.25 6.16
CA GLU A 7 19.58 -4.34 4.97
C GLU A 7 19.17 -5.51 4.08
N SER A 8 18.93 -6.68 4.68
CA SER A 8 18.50 -7.87 3.95
C SER A 8 17.78 -8.83 4.89
N SER A 9 16.64 -9.34 4.46
CA SER A 9 15.97 -10.47 5.10
C SER A 9 15.25 -11.29 4.04
N PRO A 10 15.43 -12.62 3.96
CA PRO A 10 14.68 -13.42 3.00
C PRO A 10 13.18 -13.27 3.23
N THR A 11 12.75 -13.33 4.48
CA THR A 11 11.35 -13.16 4.89
C THR A 11 11.27 -12.26 6.11
N PHE A 12 10.30 -11.34 6.11
CA PHE A 12 9.97 -10.54 7.28
C PHE A 12 8.45 -10.51 7.47
N VAL A 13 8.01 -10.83 8.69
CA VAL A 13 6.61 -10.84 9.08
C VAL A 13 6.45 -10.00 10.34
N LEU A 14 5.51 -9.06 10.31
CA LEU A 14 5.20 -8.21 11.47
C LEU A 14 3.70 -8.05 11.62
N GLY A 15 3.19 -8.42 12.79
CA GLY A 15 1.81 -8.18 13.20
C GLY A 15 1.78 -7.19 14.36
N ILE A 16 0.96 -6.14 14.24
CA ILE A 16 0.76 -5.13 15.29
C ILE A 16 -0.74 -4.91 15.43
N GLU A 17 -1.31 -5.22 16.59
CA GLU A 17 -2.73 -4.98 16.87
C GLU A 17 -3.01 -3.48 17.04
N SER A 18 -2.22 -2.83 17.89
CA SER A 18 -2.22 -1.38 18.04
C SER A 18 -0.79 -0.93 18.32
N GLY A 19 -0.35 0.13 17.67
CA GLY A 19 1.04 0.55 17.74
C GLY A 19 1.25 2.04 17.56
N PRO A 20 2.47 2.51 17.88
CA PRO A 20 2.85 3.88 17.62
C PRO A 20 2.95 4.13 16.11
N ILE A 21 3.39 5.34 15.76
CA ILE A 21 3.92 5.62 14.42
C ILE A 21 4.99 4.59 14.06
N LEU A 22 4.90 4.02 12.86
CA LEU A 22 5.77 2.99 12.31
C LEU A 22 6.51 3.52 11.08
N ALA A 23 7.83 3.39 11.07
CA ALA A 23 8.67 3.65 9.90
C ALA A 23 9.57 2.45 9.62
N LEU A 24 9.40 1.81 8.46
CA LEU A 24 10.13 0.60 8.09
C LEU A 24 10.89 0.83 6.77
N GLY A 25 12.19 0.54 6.78
CA GLY A 25 13.06 0.62 5.61
C GLY A 25 13.66 -0.75 5.27
N PHE A 26 13.47 -1.19 4.03
CA PHE A 26 14.06 -2.43 3.52
C PHE A 26 14.89 -2.17 2.28
N LYS A 27 16.14 -2.61 2.29
CA LYS A 27 16.98 -2.57 1.09
C LYS A 27 16.76 -3.79 0.20
N SER A 28 16.65 -4.98 0.79
CA SER A 28 16.32 -6.20 0.05
C SER A 28 15.52 -7.17 0.89
N SER A 29 14.50 -7.78 0.30
CA SER A 29 13.82 -8.95 0.85
C SER A 29 13.27 -9.84 -0.25
N LEU A 30 12.93 -11.10 0.05
CA LEU A 30 12.11 -11.89 -0.87
C LEU A 30 10.63 -11.63 -0.56
N THR A 31 10.25 -11.79 0.71
CA THR A 31 8.85 -11.66 1.12
C THR A 31 8.70 -10.76 2.34
N LEU A 32 7.80 -9.78 2.23
CA LEU A 32 7.38 -8.89 3.31
C LEU A 32 5.89 -9.06 3.56
N VAL A 33 5.52 -9.38 4.80
CA VAL A 33 4.12 -9.49 5.23
C VAL A 33 3.89 -8.63 6.47
N LEU A 34 2.96 -7.71 6.39
CA LEU A 34 2.62 -6.77 7.45
C LEU A 34 1.12 -6.80 7.72
N GLY A 35 0.74 -6.99 8.98
CA GLY A 35 -0.64 -6.87 9.44
C GLY A 35 -0.73 -5.85 10.56
N ILE A 36 -1.42 -4.73 10.31
CA ILE A 36 -1.55 -3.63 11.27
C ILE A 36 -3.03 -3.43 11.59
N GLY A 37 -3.44 -3.67 12.83
CA GLY A 37 -4.78 -3.34 13.31
C GLY A 37 -4.94 -1.82 13.37
N SER A 38 -4.16 -1.16 14.23
CA SER A 38 -4.20 0.30 14.36
C SER A 38 -2.82 0.93 14.48
N SER A 39 -2.55 1.95 13.67
CA SER A 39 -1.39 2.84 13.85
C SER A 39 -1.75 4.25 13.38
N PRO A 40 -1.33 5.32 14.09
CA PRO A 40 -1.59 6.69 13.66
C PRO A 40 -0.90 7.05 12.34
N MET A 41 0.21 6.39 11.99
CA MET A 41 0.92 6.59 10.73
C MET A 41 1.83 5.40 10.43
N LEU A 42 1.78 4.93 9.19
CA LEU A 42 2.70 3.92 8.66
C LEU A 42 3.47 4.50 7.47
N ALA A 43 4.80 4.43 7.54
CA ALA A 43 5.69 4.77 6.43
C ALA A 43 6.57 3.57 6.08
N LEU A 44 6.51 3.14 4.82
CA LEU A 44 7.34 2.06 4.29
C LEU A 44 8.19 2.56 3.12
N CYS A 45 9.48 2.24 3.14
CA CYS A 45 10.37 2.43 2.00
C CYS A 45 11.07 1.11 1.67
N ILE A 46 10.84 0.58 0.47
CA ILE A 46 11.37 -0.71 0.03
C ILE A 46 12.12 -0.54 -1.29
N LYS A 47 13.44 -0.75 -1.27
CA LYS A 47 14.23 -0.72 -2.51
C LYS A 47 13.97 -1.95 -3.36
N SER A 48 13.94 -3.13 -2.74
CA SER A 48 13.70 -4.39 -3.45
C SER A 48 12.95 -5.37 -2.56
N SER A 49 11.82 -5.88 -3.04
CA SER A 49 11.21 -7.11 -2.56
C SER A 49 10.69 -7.94 -3.73
N LEU A 50 10.53 -9.26 -3.60
CA LEU A 50 9.78 -10.02 -4.61
C LEU A 50 8.27 -9.88 -4.40
N THR A 51 7.86 -9.91 -3.14
CA THR A 51 6.46 -9.85 -2.74
C THR A 51 6.29 -9.01 -1.49
N LEU A 52 5.41 -8.02 -1.56
CA LEU A 52 4.91 -7.26 -0.42
C LEU A 52 3.41 -7.49 -0.25
N VAL A 53 3.01 -7.92 0.95
CA VAL A 53 1.61 -8.01 1.37
C VAL A 53 1.42 -7.15 2.61
N LEU A 54 0.48 -6.22 2.55
CA LEU A 54 0.16 -5.33 3.66
C LEU A 54 -1.36 -5.28 3.89
N GLY A 55 -1.76 -5.66 5.09
CA GLY A 55 -3.12 -5.55 5.61
C GLY A 55 -3.20 -4.46 6.68
N ILE A 56 -4.14 -3.54 6.54
CA ILE A 56 -4.40 -2.48 7.53
C ILE A 56 -5.89 -2.44 7.86
N GLU A 57 -6.24 -2.56 9.13
CA GLU A 57 -7.62 -2.35 9.57
C GLU A 57 -7.92 -0.86 9.70
N SER A 58 -7.08 -0.09 10.40
CA SER A 58 -7.26 1.35 10.56
C SER A 58 -5.94 2.11 10.65
N SER A 59 -5.75 3.11 9.80
CA SER A 59 -4.70 4.11 9.99
C SER A 59 -5.10 5.47 9.41
N PRO A 60 -4.82 6.59 10.08
CA PRO A 60 -4.99 7.91 9.47
C PRO A 60 -4.16 8.08 8.19
N THR A 61 -2.90 7.63 8.19
CA THR A 61 -1.97 7.91 7.10
C THR A 61 -1.08 6.70 6.78
N LEU A 62 -1.04 6.33 5.51
CA LEU A 62 -0.09 5.37 4.94
C LEU A 62 0.69 6.03 3.81
N VAL A 63 2.02 5.94 3.90
CA VAL A 63 2.94 6.26 2.81
C VAL A 63 3.76 5.02 2.47
N LEU A 64 3.71 4.59 1.23
CA LEU A 64 4.50 3.46 0.73
C LEU A 64 5.27 3.88 -0.52
N ASP A 65 6.58 3.77 -0.45
CA ASP A 65 7.50 3.97 -1.57
C ASP A 65 8.21 2.66 -1.90
N THR A 66 8.14 2.27 -3.17
CA THR A 66 8.77 1.04 -3.64
C THR A 66 9.46 1.23 -4.98
N LYS A 67 10.69 0.72 -5.10
CA LYS A 67 11.45 0.80 -6.36
C LYS A 67 11.27 -0.43 -7.23
N SER A 68 11.46 -1.62 -6.68
CA SER A 68 11.39 -2.88 -7.43
C SER A 68 10.65 -3.94 -6.65
N ASN A 69 9.39 -4.17 -7.01
CA ASN A 69 8.51 -5.16 -6.39
C ASN A 69 7.67 -5.89 -7.44
N PRO A 70 8.04 -7.10 -7.89
CA PRO A 70 7.22 -7.88 -8.83
C PRO A 70 5.76 -7.99 -8.43
N THR A 71 5.45 -8.16 -7.14
CA THR A 71 4.08 -8.27 -6.65
C THR A 71 3.85 -7.41 -5.41
N LEU A 72 2.86 -6.53 -5.48
CA LEU A 72 2.39 -5.71 -4.37
C LEU A 72 0.89 -5.91 -4.15
N VAL A 73 0.52 -6.34 -2.95
CA VAL A 73 -0.88 -6.54 -2.54
C VAL A 73 -1.16 -5.74 -1.29
N LEU A 74 -2.20 -4.89 -1.36
CA LEU A 74 -2.63 -4.00 -0.30
C LEU A 74 -4.11 -4.21 -0.03
N GLY A 75 -4.46 -4.53 1.22
CA GLY A 75 -5.84 -4.61 1.70
C GLY A 75 -6.05 -3.67 2.88
N ILE A 76 -6.96 -2.71 2.74
CA ILE A 76 -7.16 -1.66 3.74
C ILE A 76 -8.64 -1.48 4.03
N ALA A 77 -9.05 -1.62 5.29
CA ALA A 77 -10.44 -1.37 5.66
C ALA A 77 -10.69 0.15 5.78
N SER A 78 -9.93 0.87 6.61
CA SER A 78 -10.13 2.31 6.77
C SER A 78 -8.82 3.09 6.77
N ILE A 79 -8.73 4.09 5.90
CA ILE A 79 -7.57 4.99 5.85
C ILE A 79 -7.88 6.40 5.37
N ALA A 80 -7.50 7.43 6.13
CA ALA A 80 -7.82 8.81 5.75
C ALA A 80 -7.02 9.26 4.51
N LEU A 81 -5.72 8.97 4.48
CA LEU A 81 -4.81 9.33 3.39
C LEU A 81 -3.88 8.17 3.04
N LEU A 82 -3.90 7.79 1.76
CA LEU A 82 -3.01 6.79 1.19
C LEU A 82 -2.19 7.41 0.06
N VAL A 83 -0.86 7.34 0.19
CA VAL A 83 0.09 7.76 -0.84
C VAL A 83 0.98 6.59 -1.22
N LEU A 84 0.97 6.25 -2.51
CA LEU A 84 1.72 5.14 -3.09
C LEU A 84 2.62 5.64 -4.21
N GLY A 85 3.93 5.36 -4.11
CA GLY A 85 4.92 5.58 -5.16
C GLY A 85 5.57 4.26 -5.57
N ILE A 86 5.41 3.85 -6.83
CA ILE A 86 5.89 2.56 -7.33
C ILE A 86 6.63 2.74 -8.65
N GLU A 87 7.95 2.62 -8.63
CA GLU A 87 8.75 2.76 -9.86
C GLU A 87 8.55 1.53 -10.77
N ASN A 88 8.75 0.32 -10.24
CA ASN A 88 8.71 -0.91 -11.03
C ASN A 88 8.02 -2.06 -10.28
N SER A 89 6.89 -2.53 -10.82
CA SER A 89 6.18 -3.69 -10.30
C SER A 89 5.50 -4.44 -11.44
N ALA A 90 5.46 -5.77 -11.41
CA ALA A 90 4.75 -6.51 -12.44
C ALA A 90 3.23 -6.48 -12.20
N THR A 91 2.83 -6.43 -10.93
CA THR A 91 1.43 -6.48 -10.51
C THR A 91 1.21 -5.68 -9.22
N LEU A 92 0.31 -4.70 -9.28
CA LEU A 92 -0.24 -4.01 -8.14
C LEU A 92 -1.72 -4.37 -7.97
N VAL A 93 -2.09 -4.85 -6.79
CA VAL A 93 -3.48 -5.03 -6.36
C VAL A 93 -3.74 -4.23 -5.09
N LEU A 94 -4.76 -3.38 -5.13
CA LEU A 94 -5.16 -2.56 -4.00
C LEU A 94 -6.68 -2.66 -3.79
N GLY A 95 -7.07 -3.14 -2.62
CA GLY A 95 -8.44 -3.15 -2.12
C GLY A 95 -8.61 -2.20 -0.96
N ILE A 96 -9.58 -1.29 -1.05
CA ILE A 96 -9.87 -0.31 0.00
C ILE A 96 -11.38 -0.26 0.26
N GLU A 97 -11.81 -0.43 1.51
CA GLU A 97 -13.23 -0.25 1.85
C GLU A 97 -13.56 1.24 2.01
N SER A 98 -12.77 1.99 2.77
CA SER A 98 -12.98 3.42 2.99
C SER A 98 -11.68 4.23 2.94
N ASN A 99 -11.62 5.19 2.01
CA ASN A 99 -10.53 6.15 1.95
C ASN A 99 -10.96 7.50 1.39
N PRO A 100 -10.89 8.59 2.16
CA PRO A 100 -11.11 9.93 1.66
C PRO A 100 -10.14 10.35 0.54
N THR A 101 -8.86 9.99 0.62
CA THR A 101 -7.84 10.46 -0.33
C THR A 101 -6.81 9.40 -0.68
N LEU A 102 -6.76 9.04 -1.98
CA LEU A 102 -5.77 8.16 -2.58
C LEU A 102 -4.96 8.92 -3.63
N VAL A 103 -3.64 8.89 -3.47
CA VAL A 103 -2.68 9.31 -4.48
C VAL A 103 -1.81 8.11 -4.85
N LEU A 104 -1.82 7.73 -6.12
CA LEU A 104 -1.02 6.65 -6.66
C LEU A 104 -0.19 7.15 -7.83
N ASP A 105 1.13 7.02 -7.73
CA ASP A 105 2.08 7.24 -8.81
C ASP A 105 2.81 5.93 -9.15
N THR A 106 2.77 5.55 -10.42
CA THR A 106 3.30 4.29 -10.94
C THR A 106 4.03 4.52 -12.26
N LYS A 107 5.23 3.95 -12.44
CA LYS A 107 6.03 4.18 -13.66
C LYS A 107 6.20 2.98 -14.60
N SER A 108 6.16 1.76 -14.09
CA SER A 108 6.24 0.55 -14.91
C SER A 108 5.48 -0.56 -14.23
N ASN A 109 4.18 -0.62 -14.53
CA ASN A 109 3.22 -1.52 -13.90
C ASN A 109 2.34 -2.19 -14.96
N PRO A 110 2.73 -3.36 -15.50
CA PRO A 110 1.97 -4.07 -16.52
C PRO A 110 0.52 -4.31 -16.11
N THR A 111 0.29 -4.66 -14.85
CA THR A 111 -1.05 -4.92 -14.31
C THR A 111 -1.31 -4.09 -13.06
N LEU A 112 -2.35 -3.26 -13.11
CA LEU A 112 -2.85 -2.48 -11.98
C LEU A 112 -4.33 -2.80 -11.75
N VAL A 113 -4.66 -3.26 -10.55
CA VAL A 113 -6.03 -3.54 -10.12
C VAL A 113 -6.36 -2.73 -8.86
N LEU A 114 -7.40 -1.91 -8.96
CA LEU A 114 -7.88 -1.02 -7.91
C LEU A 114 -9.35 -1.35 -7.63
N GLY A 115 -9.67 -1.72 -6.39
CA GLY A 115 -11.04 -1.89 -5.90
C GLY A 115 -11.28 -0.99 -4.69
N ILE A 116 -12.20 -0.04 -4.80
CA ILE A 116 -12.44 0.98 -3.77
C ILE A 116 -13.93 1.11 -3.51
N ALA A 117 -14.39 0.86 -2.28
CA ALA A 117 -15.83 0.91 -1.96
C ALA A 117 -16.33 2.31 -1.54
N SER A 118 -15.44 3.21 -1.14
CA SER A 118 -15.78 4.60 -0.86
C SER A 118 -14.55 5.49 -0.94
N ILE A 119 -14.61 6.49 -1.84
CA ILE A 119 -13.55 7.49 -1.98
C ILE A 119 -14.06 8.87 -2.35
N ALA A 120 -13.45 9.91 -1.78
CA ALA A 120 -13.76 11.30 -2.12
C ALA A 120 -12.81 11.86 -3.18
N LEU A 121 -11.52 11.51 -3.11
CA LEU A 121 -10.51 11.99 -4.04
C LEU A 121 -9.55 10.86 -4.45
N LEU A 122 -9.46 10.63 -5.76
CA LEU A 122 -8.55 9.69 -6.39
C LEU A 122 -7.66 10.43 -7.38
N VAL A 123 -6.34 10.34 -7.20
CA VAL A 123 -5.33 10.87 -8.12
C VAL A 123 -4.44 9.73 -8.59
N LEU A 124 -4.38 9.54 -9.91
CA LEU A 124 -3.59 8.49 -10.56
C LEU A 124 -2.57 9.11 -11.52
N GLY A 125 -1.28 8.87 -11.27
CA GLY A 125 -0.19 9.02 -12.21
C GLY A 125 0.27 7.64 -12.67
N ILE A 126 0.09 7.32 -13.94
CA ILE A 126 0.48 6.02 -14.49
C ILE A 126 1.30 6.25 -15.76
N GLU A 127 2.59 5.96 -15.68
CA GLU A 127 3.47 5.82 -16.83
C GLU A 127 3.62 4.32 -17.11
N ASN A 128 3.47 3.92 -18.37
CA ASN A 128 3.65 2.54 -18.85
C ASN A 128 2.90 1.44 -18.04
N SER A 129 1.59 1.35 -18.28
CA SER A 129 0.76 0.22 -17.85
C SER A 129 0.05 -0.43 -19.04
N ALA A 130 0.08 -1.76 -19.09
CA ALA A 130 -0.60 -2.51 -20.15
C ALA A 130 -2.07 -2.80 -19.79
N THR A 131 -2.39 -2.87 -18.50
CA THR A 131 -3.73 -3.21 -18.01
C THR A 131 -4.03 -2.46 -16.72
N LEU A 132 -5.09 -1.65 -16.76
CA LEU A 132 -5.69 -0.98 -15.61
C LEU A 132 -7.12 -1.49 -15.43
N VAL A 133 -7.43 -2.02 -14.24
CA VAL A 133 -8.78 -2.35 -13.80
C VAL A 133 -9.11 -1.47 -12.60
N LEU A 134 -10.19 -0.70 -12.70
CA LEU A 134 -10.67 0.18 -11.65
C LEU A 134 -12.14 -0.13 -11.35
N GLY A 135 -12.41 -0.60 -10.14
CA GLY A 135 -13.75 -0.72 -9.57
C GLY A 135 -13.92 0.30 -8.45
N ILE A 136 -14.88 1.21 -8.61
CA ILE A 136 -15.28 2.13 -7.55
C ILE A 136 -16.75 1.89 -7.28
N GLU A 137 -17.08 1.44 -6.08
CA GLU A 137 -18.45 1.47 -5.60
C GLU A 137 -18.66 2.77 -4.83
N SER A 138 -19.82 3.39 -5.00
CA SER A 138 -20.24 4.51 -4.17
C SER A 138 -21.18 3.96 -3.11
N SER A 139 -20.90 4.21 -1.83
CA SER A 139 -21.90 3.95 -0.79
C SER A 139 -23.21 4.66 -1.16
N PRO A 140 -24.37 3.99 -1.08
CA PRO A 140 -25.63 4.68 -1.28
C PRO A 140 -25.73 5.73 -0.17
N HIS A 141 -25.84 7.01 -0.56
CA HIS A 141 -26.20 8.10 0.34
C HIS A 141 -27.40 7.67 1.21
N SER A 142 -27.18 7.29 2.46
CA SER A 142 -28.24 7.32 3.46
C SER A 142 -28.41 8.79 3.85
N SER A 143 -29.52 9.35 3.37
CA SER A 143 -30.02 10.70 3.66
C SER A 143 -30.16 10.96 5.16
#